data_AF-A0A0D7F239-F1
#
_entry.id   AF-A0A0D7F239-F1
#
_cell.length_a   1.000
_cell.length_b   1.000
_cell.length_c   1.000
_cell.angle_alpha   90.00
_cell.angle_beta   90.00
_cell.angle_gamma   90.00
#
_symmetry.space_group_name_H-M   'P 1'
#
loop_
_entity.id
_entity.type
_entity.pdbx_description
1 polymer ?
#
loop_
_entity_poly.entity_id
_entity_poly.type
_entity_poly.pdbx_seq_one_letter_code
_entity_poly.pdbx_strand_id
1 'polypeptide(L)'
;VALLDADKLNLGVSVFIAVRTNQHNAEWVQRFRSIVNSFPEVVDFYRLSGEVDYLIRAVVPDIAAYDDVYQRLIAKIDLQDVSSMFTMEQIKSTTELPLGGPAMRPMPERSPARHAVAV
;
A
#
# COMPACT_ATOMS: atom_id res chain seq x y z
N VAL A 1 -1.74 17.90 -3.33
CA VAL A 1 -2.82 16.93 -3.07
C VAL A 1 -3.85 17.61 -2.16
N ALA A 2 -5.10 17.14 -2.12
CA ALA A 2 -6.06 17.54 -1.10
C ALA A 2 -6.21 16.39 -0.09
N LEU A 3 -6.27 16.71 1.21
CA LEU A 3 -6.51 15.75 2.28
C LEU A 3 -7.95 15.94 2.78
N LEU A 4 -8.69 14.84 2.86
CA LEU A 4 -10.09 14.83 3.28
C LEU A 4 -10.23 14.17 4.64
N ASP A 5 -11.28 14.56 5.35
CA ASP A 5 -11.67 13.99 6.64
C ASP A 5 -12.47 12.71 6.39
N ALA A 6 -11.93 11.57 6.83
CA ALA A 6 -12.50 10.25 6.57
C ALA A 6 -13.86 10.07 7.28
N ASP A 7 -14.02 10.59 8.50
CA ASP A 7 -15.24 10.45 9.28
C ASP A 7 -16.41 11.19 8.61
N LYS A 8 -16.13 12.36 8.03
CA LYS A 8 -17.13 13.13 7.26
C LYS A 8 -17.55 12.45 5.95
N LEU A 9 -16.79 11.47 5.49
CA LEU A 9 -17.04 10.71 4.26
C LEU A 9 -17.55 9.29 4.54
N ASN A 10 -17.87 8.97 5.80
CA ASN A 10 -18.26 7.63 6.22
C ASN A 10 -17.16 6.59 5.90
N LEU A 11 -15.91 6.93 6.17
CA LEU A 11 -14.73 6.08 5.97
C LEU A 11 -14.03 5.82 7.32
N GLY A 12 -14.82 5.42 8.32
CA GLY A 12 -14.40 5.39 9.73
C GLY A 12 -13.50 4.21 10.12
N VAL A 13 -13.25 3.25 9.22
CA VAL A 13 -12.49 2.03 9.55
C VAL A 13 -11.27 1.92 8.64
N SER A 14 -10.07 1.93 9.26
CA SER A 14 -8.84 1.49 8.61
C SER A 14 -8.54 0.03 8.96
N VAL A 15 -8.17 -0.74 7.95
CA VAL A 15 -7.80 -2.16 8.10
C VAL A 15 -6.41 -2.38 7.52
N PHE A 16 -5.54 -3.00 8.31
CA PHE A 16 -4.28 -3.52 7.82
C PHE A 16 -4.43 -4.99 7.48
N ILE A 17 -4.04 -5.37 6.26
CA ILE A 17 -4.14 -6.72 5.73
C ILE A 17 -2.70 -7.21 5.50
N ALA A 18 -2.26 -8.13 6.35
CA ALA A 18 -0.98 -8.81 6.24
C ALA A 18 -1.16 -10.06 5.38
N VAL A 19 -0.38 -10.16 4.31
CA VAL A 19 -0.47 -11.25 3.32
C VAL A 19 0.85 -12.00 3.28
N ARG A 20 0.74 -13.33 3.33
CA ARG A 20 1.85 -14.26 3.04
C ARG A 20 1.54 -15.03 1.77
N THR A 21 2.58 -15.28 0.97
CA THR A 21 2.49 -16.02 -0.28
C THR A 21 3.65 -16.99 -0.41
N ASN A 22 3.40 -18.15 -1.02
CA ASN A 22 4.44 -19.10 -1.43
C ASN A 22 4.86 -18.89 -2.90
N GLN A 23 4.30 -17.88 -3.57
CA GLN A 23 4.55 -17.59 -4.98
C GLN A 23 5.54 -16.43 -5.13
N HIS A 24 6.70 -16.70 -5.72
CA HIS A 24 7.73 -15.70 -5.97
C HIS A 24 8.08 -15.55 -7.45
N ASN A 25 7.26 -16.09 -8.35
CA ASN A 25 7.45 -15.90 -9.78
C ASN A 25 6.98 -14.50 -10.21
N ALA A 26 7.65 -13.92 -11.21
CA ALA A 26 7.44 -12.54 -11.63
C ALA A 26 6.00 -12.28 -12.13
N GLU A 27 5.39 -13.27 -12.78
CA GLU A 27 4.03 -13.18 -13.31
C GLU A 27 3.00 -13.03 -12.19
N TRP A 28 3.09 -13.88 -11.16
CA TRP A 28 2.22 -13.80 -9.99
C TRP A 28 2.37 -12.47 -9.26
N VAL A 29 3.61 -11.99 -9.06
CA VAL A 29 3.86 -10.69 -8.41
C VAL A 29 3.24 -9.55 -9.22
N GLN A 30 3.38 -9.55 -10.54
CA GLN A 30 2.81 -8.51 -11.38
C GLN A 30 1.28 -8.56 -11.37
N ARG A 31 0.69 -9.76 -11.40
CA ARG A 31 -0.75 -9.96 -11.28
C ARG A 31 -1.27 -9.47 -9.94
N PHE A 32 -0.63 -9.85 -8.83
CA PHE A 32 -1.01 -9.41 -7.49
C PHE A 32 -0.99 -7.89 -7.36
N ARG A 33 0.09 -7.26 -7.81
CA ARG A 33 0.20 -5.80 -7.83
C ARG A 33 -0.92 -5.14 -8.63
N SER A 34 -1.21 -5.66 -9.82
CA SER A 34 -2.28 -5.11 -10.66
C SER A 34 -3.65 -5.27 -10.03
N ILE A 35 -3.90 -6.41 -9.36
CA ILE A 35 -5.16 -6.66 -8.66
C ILE A 35 -5.29 -5.67 -7.51
N VAL A 36 -4.34 -5.62 -6.58
CA VAL A 36 -4.43 -4.76 -5.38
C VAL A 36 -4.53 -3.29 -5.74
N ASN A 37 -3.77 -2.81 -6.72
CA ASN A 37 -3.85 -1.41 -7.19
C ASN A 37 -5.19 -1.05 -7.85
N SER A 38 -6.02 -2.04 -8.22
CA SER A 38 -7.36 -1.79 -8.78
C SER A 38 -8.43 -1.54 -7.72
N PHE A 39 -8.12 -1.71 -6.43
CA PHE A 39 -9.08 -1.55 -5.34
C PHE A 39 -9.02 -0.11 -4.84
N PRO A 40 -10.08 0.69 -5.01
CA PRO A 40 -10.09 2.08 -4.56
C PRO A 40 -10.02 2.22 -3.04
N GLU A 41 -10.41 1.18 -2.29
CA GLU A 41 -10.33 1.15 -0.84
C GLU A 41 -8.88 1.02 -0.34
N VAL A 42 -7.98 0.51 -1.19
CA VAL A 42 -6.55 0.35 -0.86
C VAL A 42 -5.83 1.67 -1.03
N VAL A 43 -5.35 2.20 0.09
CA VAL A 43 -4.68 3.51 0.17
C VAL A 43 -3.18 3.41 0.38
N ASP A 44 -2.71 2.27 0.90
CA ASP A 44 -1.28 1.95 0.96
C ASP A 44 -1.04 0.47 0.65
N PHE A 45 0.06 0.18 -0.04
CA PHE A 45 0.46 -1.18 -0.37
C PHE A 45 1.98 -1.31 -0.38
N TYR A 46 2.50 -2.14 0.52
CA TYR A 46 3.94 -2.33 0.72
C TYR A 46 4.33 -3.78 0.51
N ARG A 47 5.48 -4.00 -0.14
CA ARG A 47 6.20 -5.27 -0.04
C ARG A 47 7.16 -5.16 1.12
N LEU A 48 7.12 -6.13 2.02
CA LEU A 48 7.93 -6.16 3.23
C LEU A 48 9.05 -7.20 3.09
N SER A 49 10.03 -7.09 3.98
CA SER A 49 10.97 -8.17 4.31
C SER A 49 10.57 -8.76 5.66
N GLY A 50 10.53 -10.08 5.80
CA GLY A 50 10.20 -10.74 7.06
C GLY A 50 9.18 -11.85 6.86
N GLU A 51 8.40 -12.15 7.90
CA GLU A 51 7.39 -13.22 7.87
C GLU A 51 6.16 -12.88 7.02
N VAL A 52 5.84 -11.58 6.94
CA VAL A 52 4.78 -11.04 6.09
C VAL A 52 5.41 -10.54 4.81
N ASP A 53 4.92 -11.01 3.66
CA ASP A 53 5.44 -10.60 2.35
C ASP A 53 4.89 -9.24 1.92
N TYR A 54 3.62 -8.97 2.23
CA TYR A 54 2.95 -7.73 1.88
C TYR A 54 2.04 -7.21 2.98
N LEU A 55 1.99 -5.89 3.11
CA LEU A 55 1.07 -5.19 4.00
C LEU A 55 0.26 -4.18 3.19
N ILE A 56 -1.06 -4.31 3.28
CA ILE A 56 -2.02 -3.43 2.62
C ILE A 56 -2.75 -2.64 3.71
N ARG A 57 -2.93 -1.33 3.50
CA ARG A 57 -3.90 -0.55 4.28
C ARG A 57 -5.09 -0.22 3.40
N ALA A 58 -6.26 -0.65 3.85
CA ALA A 58 -7.54 -0.32 3.24
C ALA A 58 -8.35 0.60 4.17
N VAL A 59 -9.17 1.47 3.59
CA VAL A 59 -10.09 2.35 4.32
C VAL A 59 -11.51 2.09 3.81
N VAL A 60 -12.42 1.78 4.73
CA VAL A 60 -13.80 1.35 4.46
C VAL A 60 -14.76 1.95 5.49
N PRO A 61 -16.08 1.97 5.21
CA PRO A 61 -17.08 2.44 6.19
C PRO A 61 -17.18 1.55 7.42
N ASP A 62 -17.14 0.22 7.24
CA ASP A 62 -17.41 -0.76 8.28
C ASP A 62 -16.81 -2.14 7.95
N ILE A 63 -17.04 -3.11 8.84
CA ILE A 63 -16.55 -4.49 8.71
C ILE A 63 -17.22 -5.24 7.55
N ALA A 64 -18.48 -4.92 7.21
CA ALA A 64 -19.17 -5.59 6.10
C ALA A 64 -18.56 -5.18 4.76
N ALA A 65 -18.28 -3.88 4.58
CA ALA A 65 -17.56 -3.39 3.41
C ALA A 65 -16.12 -3.93 3.33
N TYR A 66 -15.48 -4.20 4.49
CA TYR A 66 -14.21 -4.92 4.49
C TYR A 66 -14.35 -6.35 3.98
N ASP A 67 -15.38 -7.10 4.40
CA ASP A 67 -15.60 -8.47 3.91
C ASP A 67 -15.75 -8.48 2.37
N ASP A 68 -16.46 -7.51 1.79
CA ASP A 68 -16.55 -7.36 0.32
C ASP A 68 -15.20 -7.13 -0.35
N VAL A 69 -14.30 -6.35 0.28
CA VAL A 69 -12.91 -6.17 -0.19
C VAL A 69 -12.15 -7.49 -0.10
N TYR A 70 -12.26 -8.19 1.03
CA TYR A 70 -11.60 -9.47 1.28
C TYR A 70 -12.04 -10.55 0.28
N GLN A 71 -13.35 -10.73 0.07
CA GLN A 71 -13.91 -11.69 -0.88
C GLN A 71 -13.44 -11.40 -2.31
N ARG A 72 -13.47 -10.14 -2.75
CA ARG A 72 -12.95 -9.74 -4.08
C ARG A 72 -11.45 -10.00 -4.23
N LEU A 73 -10.67 -9.87 -3.15
CA LEU A 73 -9.24 -10.13 -3.15
C LEU A 73 -8.96 -11.63 -3.35
N ILE A 74 -9.49 -12.47 -2.47
CA ILE A 74 -9.25 -13.92 -2.50
C ILE A 74 -9.85 -14.60 -3.74
N ALA A 75 -10.90 -14.03 -4.34
CA ALA A 75 -11.46 -14.53 -5.59
C ALA A 75 -10.56 -14.30 -6.82
N LYS A 76 -9.60 -13.37 -6.76
CA LYS A 76 -8.76 -12.98 -7.91
C LYS A 76 -7.34 -13.54 -7.83
N ILE A 77 -6.89 -13.93 -6.65
CA ILE A 77 -5.54 -14.41 -6.42
C ILE A 77 -5.45 -15.40 -5.27
N ASP A 78 -4.68 -16.47 -5.48
CA ASP A 78 -4.36 -17.44 -4.44
C ASP A 78 -3.32 -16.87 -3.47
N LEU A 79 -3.68 -16.85 -2.18
CA LEU A 79 -2.85 -16.38 -1.07
C LEU A 79 -2.65 -17.53 -0.09
N GLN A 80 -1.47 -17.62 0.53
CA GLN A 80 -1.18 -18.67 1.50
C GLN A 80 -1.85 -18.37 2.85
N ASP A 81 -1.72 -17.13 3.31
CA ASP A 81 -2.29 -16.68 4.57
C ASP A 81 -2.62 -15.20 4.51
N VAL A 82 -3.73 -14.82 5.15
CA VAL A 82 -4.23 -13.44 5.21
C VAL A 82 -4.71 -13.16 6.63
N SER A 83 -4.05 -12.20 7.28
CA SER A 83 -4.41 -11.74 8.62
C SER A 83 -4.81 -10.27 8.59
N SER A 84 -5.94 -9.94 9.21
CA SER A 84 -6.57 -8.62 9.13
C SER A 84 -6.61 -7.98 10.52
N MET A 85 -6.20 -6.71 10.61
CA MET A 85 -6.14 -5.97 11.86
C MET A 85 -6.87 -4.65 11.69
N PHE A 86 -7.95 -4.46 12.47
CA PHE A 86 -8.74 -3.24 12.45
C PHE A 86 -8.13 -2.22 13.40
N THR A 87 -7.95 -0.99 12.93
CA THR A 87 -7.47 0.10 13.79
C THR A 87 -8.57 0.52 14.75
N MET A 88 -8.25 0.58 16.05
CA MET A 88 -9.18 1.11 17.05
C MET A 88 -9.17 2.64 17.08
N GLU A 89 -7.99 3.24 16.89
CA GLU A 89 -7.78 4.68 16.89
C GLU A 89 -6.63 5.04 15.93
N GLN A 90 -6.82 6.09 15.13
CA GLN A 90 -5.73 6.68 14.35
C GLN A 90 -5.05 7.79 15.15
N ILE A 91 -4.03 7.43 15.93
CA ILE A 91 -3.30 8.38 16.80
C ILE A 91 -2.57 9.48 15.97
N LYS A 92 -1.95 9.10 14.84
CA LYS A 92 -1.25 10.02 13.93
C LYS A 92 -1.24 9.49 12.51
N SER A 93 -1.55 10.34 11.54
CA SER A 93 -1.34 10.10 10.11
C SER A 93 -0.91 11.40 9.44
N THR A 94 0.22 11.38 8.72
CA THR A 94 0.74 12.58 8.03
C THR A 94 1.44 12.19 6.74
N THR A 95 1.33 13.06 5.74
CA THR A 95 2.09 12.95 4.49
C THR A 95 3.44 13.69 4.56
N GLU A 96 3.75 14.33 5.69
CA GLU A 96 5.00 15.05 5.89
C GLU A 96 6.18 14.08 6.04
N LEU A 97 7.23 14.29 5.25
CA LEU A 97 8.49 13.56 5.37
C LEU A 97 9.42 14.26 6.37
N PRO A 98 10.23 13.51 7.15
CA PRO A 98 11.14 14.08 8.13
C PRO A 98 12.39 14.69 7.46
N LEU A 99 12.30 15.96 7.06
CA LEU A 99 13.38 16.67 6.34
C LEU A 99 14.45 17.33 7.25
N GLY A 100 14.24 17.33 8.57
CA GLY A 100 15.09 18.06 9.54
C GLY A 100 16.24 17.27 10.17
N GLY A 101 16.53 16.05 9.72
CA GLY A 101 17.55 15.19 10.31
C GLY A 101 18.99 15.47 9.82
N PRO A 102 20.03 15.14 10.61
CA PRO A 102 21.44 15.45 10.30
C PRO A 102 22.02 14.75 9.05
N ALA A 103 21.26 13.85 8.42
CA ALA A 103 21.72 13.04 7.29
C ALA A 103 21.29 13.55 5.90
N MET A 104 20.44 14.58 5.81
CA MET A 104 19.93 15.04 4.50
C MET A 104 20.85 16.09 3.90
N ARG A 105 22.04 15.68 3.41
CA ARG A 105 22.74 16.50 2.41
C ARG A 105 21.86 16.52 1.15
N PRO A 106 21.63 17.68 0.52
CA PRO A 106 20.95 17.72 -0.76
C PRO A 106 21.66 16.79 -1.73
N MET A 107 20.90 15.86 -2.33
CA MET A 107 21.45 14.98 -3.36
C MET A 107 21.91 15.88 -4.52
N PRO A 108 23.14 15.72 -5.04
CA PRO A 108 23.58 16.53 -6.16
C PRO A 108 22.60 16.34 -7.31
N GLU A 109 22.24 17.46 -7.93
CA GLU A 109 21.32 17.52 -9.05
C GLU A 109 21.75 16.50 -10.11
N ARG A 110 20.86 15.58 -10.50
CA ARG A 110 21.18 14.61 -11.56
C ARG A 110 21.35 15.40 -12.86
N SER A 111 22.60 15.55 -13.29
CA SER A 111 22.94 16.10 -14.60
C SER A 111 22.13 15.38 -15.69
N PRO A 112 21.44 16.08 -16.59
CA PRO A 112 20.69 15.43 -17.66
C PRO A 112 21.66 14.60 -18.49
N ALA A 113 21.35 13.30 -18.63
CA ALA A 113 22.12 12.38 -19.45
C ALA A 113 22.33 13.00 -20.84
N ARG A 114 23.58 13.42 -21.11
CA ARG A 114 24.00 13.82 -22.45
C ARG A 114 23.78 12.60 -23.34
N HIS A 115 22.74 12.64 -24.16
CA HIS A 115 22.60 11.74 -25.29
C HIS A 115 23.75 12.07 -26.24
N ALA A 116 24.86 11.33 -26.11
CA ALA A 116 25.89 11.31 -27.14
C ALA A 116 25.28 10.58 -28.34
N VAL A 117 24.82 11.36 -29.31
CA VAL A 117 24.58 10.86 -30.66
C VAL A 117 25.95 10.54 -31.23
N ALA A 118 26.24 9.25 -31.40
CA ALA A 118 27.34 8.80 -32.22
C ALA A 118 26.96 9.07 -33.69
N VAL A 119 27.79 9.86 -34.37
CA VAL A 119 27.87 9.92 -35.83
C VAL A 119 29.25 9.39 -36.19
#